data_AF-A0AAD1ITJ3-F1
#
_entry.id   AF-A0AAD1ITJ3-F1
#
_cell.length_a   1.000
_cell.length_b   1.000
_cell.length_c   1.000
_cell.angle_alpha   90.00
_cell.angle_beta   90.00
_cell.angle_gamma   90.00
#
_symmetry.space_group_name_H-M   'P 1'
#
loop_
_entity.id
_entity.type
_entity.pdbx_description
1 polymer ?
#
loop_
_entity_poly.entity_id
_entity_poly.type
_entity_poly.pdbx_seq_one_letter_code
_entity_poly.pdbx_strand_id
1 'polypeptide(L)'
;MASPPQTQQDDTGPAEVRRRRAEAAKQYQPSRVRLLLVAQAPPDADDRYFYFLDVAQHDWLFRAVARAILPHVELTRTNKASVLAHLRDRGIFLIDLKPDPVC
;
A
#
# COMPACT_ATOMS: atom_id res chain seq x y z
N MET A 1 21.80 37.51 -11.52
CA MET A 1 20.52 37.05 -10.96
C MET A 1 20.53 35.54 -10.98
N ALA A 2 20.52 34.88 -9.83
CA ALA A 2 20.54 33.42 -9.73
C ALA A 2 19.10 32.91 -9.84
N SER A 3 18.84 32.03 -10.80
CA SER A 3 17.56 31.32 -10.91
C SER A 3 17.33 30.47 -9.66
N PRO A 4 16.10 30.40 -9.12
CA PRO A 4 15.81 29.55 -7.97
C PRO A 4 15.97 28.06 -8.34
N PRO A 5 16.35 27.20 -7.39
CA PRO A 5 16.46 25.76 -7.64
C PRO A 5 15.07 25.21 -7.95
N GLN A 6 14.91 24.67 -9.15
CA GLN A 6 13.70 23.97 -9.54
C GLN A 6 13.60 22.70 -8.69
N THR A 7 12.61 22.69 -7.81
CA THR A 7 12.18 21.47 -7.10
C THR A 7 11.82 20.45 -8.16
N GLN A 8 12.57 19.36 -8.23
CA GLN A 8 12.24 18.19 -9.05
C GLN A 8 10.85 17.72 -8.65
N GLN A 9 9.83 18.10 -9.43
CA GLN A 9 8.59 17.36 -9.46
C GLN A 9 8.93 16.08 -10.21
N ASP A 10 9.11 15.00 -9.45
CA ASP A 10 9.37 13.67 -9.98
C ASP A 10 8.18 13.22 -10.84
N ASP A 11 8.27 13.47 -12.15
CA ASP A 11 7.40 12.95 -13.20
C ASP A 11 7.61 11.43 -13.32
N THR A 12 7.23 10.74 -12.26
CA THR A 12 7.26 9.29 -12.13
C THR A 12 6.08 8.78 -12.95
N GLY A 13 6.31 8.49 -14.23
CA GLY A 13 5.23 8.11 -15.14
C GLY A 13 4.38 6.93 -14.63
N PRO A 14 3.13 6.73 -15.11
CA PRO A 14 2.20 5.73 -14.55
C PRO A 14 2.76 4.31 -14.46
N ALA A 15 3.67 3.93 -15.37
CA ALA A 15 4.34 2.63 -15.34
C ALA A 15 5.26 2.45 -14.12
N GLU A 16 5.94 3.51 -13.69
CA GLU A 16 6.86 3.50 -12.56
C GLU A 16 6.08 3.40 -11.23
N VAL A 17 4.97 4.14 -11.11
CA VAL A 17 4.05 4.03 -9.97
C VAL A 17 3.51 2.60 -9.85
N ARG A 18 3.08 2.00 -10.98
CA ARG A 18 2.63 0.60 -11.01
C ARG A 18 3.73 -0.36 -10.57
N ARG A 19 4.98 -0.15 -11.01
CA ARG A 19 6.12 -0.99 -10.60
C ARG A 19 6.35 -0.92 -9.10
N ARG A 20 6.40 0.29 -8.53
CA ARG A 20 6.59 0.50 -7.09
C ARG A 20 5.51 -0.18 -6.25
N ARG A 21 4.24 -0.09 -6.68
CA ARG A 21 3.12 -0.80 -6.04
C ARG A 21 3.28 -2.32 -6.09
N ALA A 22 3.66 -2.86 -7.26
CA ALA A 22 3.88 -4.29 -7.45
C ALA A 22 5.04 -4.82 -6.58
N GLU A 23 6.14 -4.07 -6.47
CA GLU A 23 7.27 -4.42 -5.61
C GLU A 23 6.89 -4.46 -4.13
N ALA A 24 6.15 -3.45 -3.66
CA ALA A 24 5.64 -3.42 -2.30
C ALA A 24 4.67 -4.59 -2.01
N ALA A 25 3.76 -4.90 -2.94
CA ALA A 25 2.85 -6.03 -2.79
C ALA A 25 3.61 -7.37 -2.73
N LYS A 26 4.63 -7.54 -3.57
CA LYS A 26 5.47 -8.74 -3.62
C LYS A 26 6.17 -9.02 -2.29
N GLN A 27 6.60 -7.98 -1.56
CA GLN A 27 7.23 -8.13 -0.24
C GLN A 27 6.32 -8.81 0.79
N TYR A 28 5.01 -8.63 0.66
CA TYR A 28 4.00 -9.16 1.58
C TYR A 28 3.13 -10.25 0.98
N GLN A 29 3.51 -10.79 -0.18
CA GLN A 29 2.79 -11.90 -0.80
C GLN A 29 3.03 -13.20 0.00
N PRO A 30 1.96 -13.88 0.43
CA PRO A 30 2.10 -15.15 1.15
C PRO A 30 2.50 -16.29 0.21
N SER A 31 3.19 -17.30 0.74
CA SER A 31 3.52 -18.52 -0.01
C SER A 31 2.27 -19.30 -0.43
N ARG A 32 1.19 -19.21 0.35
CA ARG A 32 -0.13 -19.74 0.03
C ARG A 32 -1.21 -18.73 0.39
N VAL A 33 -1.97 -18.29 -0.61
CA VAL A 33 -3.14 -17.44 -0.40
C VAL A 33 -4.30 -18.27 0.15
N ARG A 34 -4.78 -17.91 1.34
CA ARG A 34 -5.96 -18.49 2.02
C ARG A 34 -7.17 -17.57 1.93
N LEU A 35 -6.94 -16.25 1.90
CA LEU A 35 -7.95 -15.23 1.69
C LEU A 35 -7.38 -14.18 0.73
N LEU A 36 -8.10 -13.92 -0.35
CA LEU A 36 -7.79 -12.87 -1.32
C LEU A 36 -8.80 -11.74 -1.14
N LEU A 37 -8.31 -10.55 -0.78
CA LEU A 37 -9.07 -9.32 -0.80
C LEU A 37 -8.86 -8.66 -2.16
N VAL A 38 -9.94 -8.22 -2.80
CA VAL A 38 -9.87 -7.52 -4.09
C VAL A 38 -10.41 -6.11 -3.88
N ALA A 39 -9.53 -5.11 -3.95
CA ALA A 39 -9.90 -3.71 -3.96
C ALA A 39 -10.27 -3.27 -5.38
N GLN A 40 -11.05 -2.20 -5.51
CA GLN A 40 -11.48 -1.70 -6.81
C GLN A 40 -10.30 -1.19 -7.66
N ALA A 41 -9.46 -0.34 -7.07
CA ALA A 41 -8.32 0.31 -7.70
C ALA A 41 -7.41 0.92 -6.62
N PRO A 42 -6.14 1.18 -6.93
CA PRO A 42 -5.27 1.95 -6.05
C PRO A 42 -5.76 3.41 -5.93
N PRO A 43 -5.38 4.13 -4.87
CA PRO A 43 -5.74 5.55 -4.72
C PRO A 43 -5.02 6.42 -5.76
N ASP A 44 -5.58 7.60 -6.05
CA ASP A 44 -5.02 8.57 -7.00
C ASP A 44 -3.65 9.11 -6.59
N ALA A 45 -3.36 9.14 -5.28
CA ALA A 45 -2.09 9.63 -4.79
C ALA A 45 -1.01 8.53 -4.82
N ASP A 46 0.16 8.88 -5.35
CA ASP A 46 1.27 7.93 -5.57
C ASP A 46 2.05 7.59 -4.29
N ASP A 47 1.83 8.32 -3.20
CA ASP A 47 2.42 8.09 -1.88
C ASP A 47 1.52 7.26 -0.96
N ARG A 48 0.28 6.96 -1.38
CA ARG A 48 -0.67 6.15 -0.61
C ARG A 48 -0.84 4.80 -1.28
N TYR A 49 -0.51 3.75 -0.56
CA TYR A 49 -0.79 2.38 -1.00
C TYR A 49 -0.90 1.42 0.18
N PHE A 50 -1.67 0.36 0.02
CA PHE A 50 -1.94 -0.60 1.09
C PHE A 50 -0.65 -1.17 1.71
N TYR A 51 0.35 -1.47 0.86
CA TYR A 51 1.63 -2.06 1.29
C TYR A 51 2.74 -1.03 1.53
N PHE A 52 2.51 0.27 1.36
CA PHE A 52 3.51 1.28 1.71
C PHE A 52 3.57 1.49 3.22
N LEU A 53 4.78 1.57 3.77
CA LEU A 53 5.00 1.73 5.21
C LEU A 53 4.85 3.18 5.65
N ASP A 54 5.38 4.11 4.85
CA ASP A 54 5.34 5.54 5.14
C ASP A 54 4.11 6.19 4.49
N VAL A 55 2.94 5.98 5.10
CA VAL A 55 1.69 6.65 4.71
C VAL A 55 1.35 7.68 5.77
N ALA A 56 1.68 8.95 5.51
CA ALA A 56 1.54 10.03 6.48
C ALA A 56 0.08 10.26 6.90
N GLN A 57 -0.88 10.10 5.98
CA GLN A 57 -2.31 10.33 6.20
C GLN A 57 -3.20 9.37 5.39
N HIS A 58 -4.45 9.18 5.83
CA HIS A 58 -5.52 8.49 5.08
C HIS A 58 -5.30 7.00 4.74
N ASP A 59 -4.59 6.25 5.60
CA ASP A 59 -4.41 4.80 5.45
C ASP A 59 -5.64 3.98 5.91
N TRP A 60 -6.82 4.36 5.42
CA TRP A 60 -8.11 3.88 5.94
C TRP A 60 -8.37 2.42 5.58
N LEU A 61 -8.07 2.02 4.33
CA LEU A 61 -8.27 0.63 3.89
C LEU A 61 -7.43 -0.34 4.70
N PHE A 62 -6.14 -0.03 4.90
CA PHE A 62 -5.26 -0.83 5.75
C PHE A 62 -5.80 -0.94 7.18
N ARG A 63 -6.18 0.19 7.79
CA ARG A 63 -6.71 0.22 9.16
C ARG A 63 -8.00 -0.60 9.30
N ALA A 64 -8.91 -0.49 8.33
CA ALA A 64 -10.17 -1.23 8.33
C ALA A 64 -9.93 -2.75 8.21
N VAL A 65 -9.09 -3.17 7.24
CA VAL A 65 -8.74 -4.58 7.04
C VAL A 65 -8.04 -5.15 8.26
N ALA A 66 -7.03 -4.46 8.78
CA ALA A 66 -6.27 -4.95 9.93
C ALA A 66 -7.15 -5.08 11.18
N ARG A 67 -8.06 -4.14 11.44
CA ARG A 67 -9.02 -4.24 12.55
C ARG A 67 -10.01 -5.40 12.39
N ALA A 68 -10.49 -5.64 11.17
CA ALA A 68 -11.44 -6.71 10.90
C ALA A 68 -10.81 -8.10 11.05
N ILE A 69 -9.55 -8.26 10.65
CA ILE A 69 -8.86 -9.56 10.58
C ILE A 69 -8.03 -9.85 11.83
N LEU A 70 -7.45 -8.81 12.43
CA LEU A 70 -6.57 -8.88 13.59
C LEU A 70 -7.13 -8.00 14.73
N PRO A 71 -8.33 -8.32 15.27
CA PRO A 71 -9.02 -7.44 16.22
C PRO A 71 -8.27 -7.20 17.53
N HIS A 72 -7.32 -8.07 17.87
CA HIS A 72 -6.50 -7.97 19.09
C HIS A 72 -5.14 -7.27 18.86
N VAL A 73 -4.83 -6.88 17.63
CA VAL A 73 -3.59 -6.17 17.31
C VAL A 73 -3.86 -4.67 17.36
N GLU A 74 -3.19 -3.97 18.27
CA GLU A 74 -3.24 -2.52 18.34
C GLU A 74 -2.46 -1.91 17.16
N LEU A 75 -3.10 -1.03 16.39
CA LEU A 75 -2.46 -0.34 15.27
C LEU A 75 -1.78 0.94 15.75
N THR A 76 -0.46 0.98 15.65
CA THR A 76 0.35 2.17 15.95
C THR A 76 0.81 2.83 14.65
N ARG A 77 1.46 4.00 14.75
CA ARG A 77 2.03 4.68 13.58
C ARG A 77 3.24 3.93 12.98
N THR A 78 3.86 3.02 13.72
CA THR A 78 5.15 2.42 13.35
C THR A 78 5.08 0.91 13.11
N ASN A 79 3.98 0.25 13.49
CA ASN A 79 3.90 -1.22 13.43
C ASN A 79 3.28 -1.78 12.16
N LYS A 80 3.02 -0.95 11.14
CA LYS A 80 2.40 -1.37 9.87
C LYS A 80 3.14 -2.56 9.23
N ALA A 81 4.48 -2.53 9.22
CA ALA A 81 5.29 -3.63 8.70
C ALA A 81 5.02 -4.97 9.40
N SER A 82 4.95 -4.96 10.74
CA SER A 82 4.66 -6.15 11.54
C SER A 82 3.23 -6.66 11.32
N VAL A 83 2.26 -5.74 11.18
CA VAL A 83 0.87 -6.09 10.89
C VAL A 83 0.73 -6.72 9.50
N LEU A 84 1.39 -6.15 8.47
CA LEU A 84 1.42 -6.73 7.13
C LEU A 84 2.10 -8.11 7.12
N ALA A 85 3.16 -8.30 7.91
CA ALA A 85 3.77 -9.62 8.10
C ALA A 85 2.78 -10.62 8.73
N HIS A 86 2.02 -10.22 9.76
CA HIS A 86 0.96 -11.08 10.34
C HIS A 86 -0.14 -11.45 9.33
N LEU A 87 -0.54 -10.53 8.46
CA LEU A 87 -1.50 -10.82 7.38
C LEU A 87 -0.92 -11.84 6.39
N ARG A 88 0.32 -11.61 5.93
CA ARG A 88 1.06 -12.53 5.06
C ARG A 88 1.17 -13.92 5.67
N ASP A 89 1.61 -14.01 6.93
CA ASP A 89 1.85 -15.31 7.59
C ASP A 89 0.54 -16.10 7.81
N ARG A 90 -0.61 -15.40 7.85
CA ARG A 90 -1.95 -16.00 7.84
C ARG A 90 -2.48 -16.37 6.44
N GLY A 91 -1.74 -16.08 5.38
CA GLY A 91 -2.12 -16.33 3.99
C GLY A 91 -3.09 -15.30 3.42
N ILE A 92 -3.10 -14.07 3.95
CA ILE A 92 -4.03 -13.02 3.54
C ILE A 92 -3.31 -12.07 2.61
N PHE A 93 -3.92 -11.82 1.45
CA PHE A 93 -3.33 -10.97 0.42
C PHE A 93 -4.40 -10.05 -0.19
N LEU A 94 -4.02 -8.82 -0.45
CA LEU A 94 -4.84 -7.82 -1.15
C LEU A 94 -4.27 -7.54 -2.54
N ILE A 95 -5.13 -7.52 -3.54
CA ILE A 95 -4.84 -7.07 -4.91
C ILE A 95 -5.81 -5.96 -5.33
N ASP A 96 -5.40 -5.16 -6.31
CA ASP A 96 -6.27 -4.22 -6.99
C ASP A 96 -6.84 -4.85 -8.27
N LEU A 97 -8.14 -4.66 -8.51
CA LEU A 97 -8.79 -5.13 -9.74
C LEU A 97 -8.30 -4.34 -10.96
N LYS A 98 -8.13 -3.02 -10.80
CA LYS A 98 -7.54 -2.15 -11.81
C LYS A 98 -6.12 -1.75 -11.43
N PRO A 99 -5.18 -1.71 -12.39
CA PRO A 99 -3.80 -1.31 -12.11
C PRO A 99 -3.65 0.20 -11.89
N ASP A 100 -4.62 0.98 -12.37
CA ASP A 100 -4.64 2.44 -12.33
C ASP A 100 -5.84 2.94 -11.52
N PRO A 101 -5.76 4.15 -10.93
CA PRO A 101 -6.85 4.75 -10.18
C PRO A 101 -8.13 4.95 -11.01
N VAL A 102 -9.27 5.08 -10.33
CA VAL A 102 -10.55 5.39 -10.98
C VAL A 102 -10.86 6.86 -10.71
N CYS A 103 -10.61 7.70 -11.71
CA CYS A 103 -10.95 9.12 -11.72
C CYS A 103 -12.47 9.35 -11.76
#